data_AF-A0A4R6QLE2-F1
#
_entry.id   AF-A0A4R6QLE2-F1
#
_cell.length_a   1.000
_cell.length_b   1.000
_cell.length_c   1.000
_cell.angle_alpha   90.00
_cell.angle_beta   90.00
_cell.angle_gamma   90.00
#
_symmetry.space_group_name_H-M   'P 1'
#
loop_
_entity.id
_entity.type
_entity.pdbx_description
1 polymer ?
#
loop_
_entity_poly.entity_id
_entity_poly.type
_entity_poly.pdbx_seq_one_letter_code
_entity_poly.pdbx_strand_id
1 'polypeptide(L)'
;MRKLLIAALLATPLFANAADNLLINGSFEATTQGNNSWSIYKPGIAGWATDADLGVEVRNNVEGSAFDGLRYVELDTTGNSWISQTLATEVGQWYTVSFAYSNRKGVAADSNGLKWSFGDTAEVADGLAFNNSGNNQWSTFSTTVLATSASTTLKFWATGTSDSLGTSLDNISVTAAVPEPETYALMLAGLAAVGMMARRRKQA
;
A
#
# COMPACT_ATOMS: atom_id res chain seq x y z
N MET A 1 21.76 43.39 -41.24
CA MET A 1 22.19 42.19 -40.46
C MET A 1 21.28 42.05 -39.24
N ARG A 2 20.20 41.27 -39.32
CA ARG A 2 19.27 41.05 -38.20
C ARG A 2 19.81 39.89 -37.34
N LYS A 3 20.23 40.18 -36.11
CA LYS A 3 20.69 39.19 -35.14
C LYS A 3 19.48 38.39 -34.63
N LEU A 4 19.40 37.10 -34.98
CA LEU A 4 18.44 36.16 -34.40
C LEU A 4 18.97 35.71 -33.04
N LEU A 5 18.34 36.18 -31.96
CA LEU A 5 18.55 35.65 -30.61
C LEU A 5 17.74 34.35 -30.48
N ILE A 6 18.44 33.22 -30.47
CA ILE A 6 17.86 31.92 -30.11
C ILE A 6 17.84 31.87 -28.57
N ALA A 7 16.67 32.06 -27.97
CA ALA A 7 16.47 31.73 -26.57
C ALA A 7 16.38 30.21 -26.45
N ALA A 8 17.43 29.57 -25.93
CA ALA A 8 17.40 28.16 -25.58
C ALA A 8 16.55 27.99 -24.31
N LEU A 9 15.37 27.39 -24.47
CA LEU A 9 14.55 26.96 -23.34
C LEU A 9 15.26 25.75 -22.71
N LEU A 10 15.95 25.96 -21.59
CA LEU A 10 16.48 24.88 -20.76
C LEU A 10 15.29 24.15 -20.12
N ALA A 11 14.84 23.07 -20.75
CA ALA A 11 13.92 22.14 -20.13
C ALA A 11 14.70 21.31 -19.09
N THR A 12 14.63 21.71 -17.82
CA THR A 12 15.11 20.85 -16.73
C THR A 12 14.14 19.67 -16.61
N PRO A 13 14.61 18.42 -16.66
CA PRO A 13 13.74 17.28 -16.38
C PRO A 13 13.24 17.40 -14.94
N LEU A 14 11.92 17.54 -14.77
CA LEU A 14 11.26 17.31 -13.49
C LEU A 14 11.34 15.80 -13.23
N PHE A 15 12.28 15.39 -12.40
CA PHE A 15 12.32 14.02 -11.90
C PHE A 15 11.12 13.84 -10.96
N ALA A 16 10.17 13.00 -11.34
CA ALA A 16 9.17 12.51 -10.40
C ALA A 16 9.90 11.61 -9.40
N ASN A 17 10.13 12.09 -8.19
CA ASN A 17 10.59 11.23 -7.10
C ASN A 17 9.44 10.30 -6.74
N ALA A 18 9.71 8.99 -6.68
CA ALA A 18 8.78 8.06 -6.08
C ALA A 18 8.53 8.51 -4.64
N ALA A 19 7.26 8.65 -4.25
CA ALA A 19 6.92 9.01 -2.89
C ALA A 19 7.36 7.88 -1.94
N ASP A 20 8.07 8.24 -0.87
CA ASP A 20 8.53 7.29 0.15
C ASP A 20 7.33 6.65 0.85
N ASN A 21 7.46 5.36 1.19
CA ASN A 21 6.47 4.68 2.02
C ASN A 21 6.55 5.22 3.45
N LEU A 22 5.43 5.72 3.96
CA LEU A 22 5.30 6.25 5.33
C LEU A 22 5.38 5.12 6.37
N LEU A 23 5.12 3.88 5.98
CA LEU A 23 5.12 2.74 6.89
C LEU A 23 6.53 2.27 7.22
N ILE A 24 6.72 1.99 8.50
CA ILE A 24 7.80 1.14 8.98
C ILE A 24 7.33 -0.31 8.84
N ASN A 25 8.16 -1.15 8.21
CA ASN A 25 7.98 -2.59 8.16
C ASN A 25 6.64 -3.03 7.53
N GLY A 26 6.29 -2.45 6.37
CA GLY A 26 5.04 -2.72 5.66
C GLY A 26 4.90 -4.15 5.11
N SER A 27 6.01 -4.84 4.82
CA SER A 27 6.07 -6.27 4.46
C SER A 27 6.58 -7.16 5.58
N PHE A 28 6.59 -6.67 6.83
CA PHE A 28 6.88 -7.47 8.02
C PHE A 28 8.29 -8.09 8.13
N GLU A 29 9.18 -7.85 7.17
CA GLU A 29 10.54 -8.39 7.10
C GLU A 29 11.48 -8.01 8.25
N ALA A 30 11.20 -6.91 8.96
CA ALA A 30 11.97 -6.51 10.13
C ALA A 30 11.61 -7.33 11.39
N THR A 31 10.57 -8.17 11.34
CA THR A 31 10.21 -9.07 12.43
C THR A 31 10.83 -10.45 12.19
N THR A 32 11.69 -10.86 13.11
CA THR A 32 12.42 -12.13 12.96
C THR A 32 11.47 -13.30 13.22
N GLN A 33 11.21 -14.10 12.19
CA GLN A 33 10.52 -15.38 12.29
C GLN A 33 11.34 -16.47 11.59
N GLY A 34 11.47 -17.64 12.23
CA GLY A 34 12.23 -18.78 11.67
C GLY A 34 11.56 -19.36 10.42
N ASN A 35 12.36 -19.89 9.48
CA ASN A 35 11.82 -20.52 8.28
C ASN A 35 10.91 -21.72 8.63
N ASN A 36 9.82 -21.90 7.86
CA ASN A 36 8.79 -22.92 8.08
C ASN A 36 8.17 -22.86 9.49
N SER A 37 7.99 -21.66 10.04
CA SER A 37 7.43 -21.48 11.38
C SER A 37 6.59 -20.22 11.48
N TRP A 38 5.76 -20.18 12.52
CA TRP A 38 4.94 -19.06 12.89
C TRP A 38 4.99 -18.83 14.39
N SER A 39 4.66 -17.62 14.84
CA SER A 39 4.49 -17.29 16.25
C SER A 39 3.54 -16.09 16.40
N ILE A 40 2.83 -16.03 17.52
CA ILE A 40 1.96 -14.89 17.86
C ILE A 40 2.77 -13.87 18.67
N TYR A 41 2.76 -12.61 18.24
CA TYR A 41 3.49 -11.51 18.85
C TYR A 41 2.54 -10.46 19.45
N LYS A 42 2.86 -10.03 20.67
CA LYS A 42 2.16 -8.97 21.42
C LYS A 42 3.09 -8.31 22.45
N PRO A 43 2.91 -7.01 22.78
CA PRO A 43 1.86 -6.10 22.30
C PRO A 43 2.20 -5.39 20.98
N GLY A 44 3.23 -5.86 20.27
CA GLY A 44 3.62 -5.29 18.99
C GLY A 44 4.70 -6.10 18.29
N ILE A 45 4.96 -5.70 17.04
CA ILE A 45 6.10 -6.13 16.23
C ILE A 45 6.83 -4.87 15.71
N ALA A 46 7.93 -5.03 14.97
CA ALA A 46 8.67 -3.88 14.47
C ALA A 46 7.73 -2.94 13.67
N GLY A 47 7.55 -1.70 14.14
CA GLY A 47 6.70 -0.68 13.52
C GLY A 47 5.19 -0.78 13.81
N TRP A 48 4.67 -1.89 14.34
CA TRP A 48 3.23 -2.11 14.48
C TRP A 48 2.82 -2.40 15.92
N ALA A 49 1.78 -1.71 16.39
CA ALA A 49 1.03 -2.13 17.56
C ALA A 49 0.07 -3.26 17.18
N THR A 50 -0.11 -4.22 18.09
CA THR A 50 -0.99 -5.38 17.89
C THR A 50 -2.06 -5.40 18.98
N ASP A 51 -3.09 -6.22 18.79
CA ASP A 51 -4.04 -6.50 19.86
C ASP A 51 -3.30 -6.94 21.14
N ALA A 52 -3.63 -6.30 22.27
CA ALA A 52 -2.89 -6.52 23.52
C ALA A 52 -3.06 -7.94 24.07
N ASP A 53 -4.21 -8.57 23.80
CA ASP A 53 -4.55 -9.90 24.30
C ASP A 53 -4.29 -10.97 23.24
N LEU A 54 -4.66 -10.69 21.99
CA LEU A 54 -4.65 -11.66 20.89
C LEU A 54 -3.40 -11.56 20.00
N GLY A 55 -2.73 -10.41 19.95
CA GLY A 55 -1.51 -10.20 19.16
C GLY A 55 -1.72 -10.25 17.66
N VAL A 56 -0.65 -10.64 16.94
CA VAL A 56 -0.63 -10.91 15.50
C VAL A 56 0.19 -12.17 15.23
N GLU A 57 -0.25 -13.04 14.32
CA GLU A 57 0.54 -14.19 13.90
C GLU A 57 1.49 -13.78 12.78
N VAL A 58 2.80 -13.87 13.01
CA VAL A 58 3.82 -13.67 11.97
C VAL A 58 4.26 -15.04 11.44
N ARG A 59 4.20 -15.21 10.12
CA ARG A 59 4.51 -16.47 9.43
C ARG A 59 5.75 -16.32 8.57
N ASN A 60 6.49 -17.41 8.38
CA ASN A 60 7.57 -17.48 7.39
C ASN A 60 7.57 -18.87 6.73
N ASN A 61 7.26 -18.91 5.43
CA ASN A 61 7.14 -20.14 4.62
C ASN A 61 6.32 -21.27 5.28
N VAL A 62 5.29 -20.90 6.03
CA VAL A 62 4.32 -21.82 6.65
C VAL A 62 2.93 -21.32 6.31
N GLU A 63 1.98 -22.22 6.04
CA GLU A 63 0.63 -21.90 5.54
C GLU A 63 0.57 -21.15 4.19
N GLY A 64 1.72 -20.88 3.58
CA GLY A 64 1.87 -20.23 2.28
C GLY A 64 3.20 -19.48 2.20
N SER A 65 3.52 -18.95 1.03
CA SER A 65 4.65 -18.03 0.79
C SER A 65 4.20 -16.58 0.89
N ALA A 66 5.09 -15.70 1.36
CA ALA A 66 4.88 -14.26 1.42
C ALA A 66 4.62 -13.66 0.02
N PHE A 67 4.00 -12.48 -0.02
CA PHE A 67 3.88 -11.69 -1.24
C PHE A 67 5.19 -10.95 -1.52
N ASP A 68 5.74 -10.31 -0.48
CA ASP A 68 7.04 -9.64 -0.49
C ASP A 68 7.94 -10.29 0.55
N GLY A 69 9.23 -10.46 0.23
CA GLY A 69 10.18 -11.05 1.18
C GLY A 69 9.87 -12.48 1.61
N LEU A 70 9.84 -12.70 2.93
CA LEU A 70 9.76 -14.02 3.58
C LEU A 70 8.65 -14.12 4.62
N ARG A 71 8.25 -13.00 5.23
CA ARG A 71 7.29 -12.92 6.32
C ARG A 71 6.04 -12.20 5.87
N TYR A 72 4.95 -12.62 6.47
CA TYR A 72 3.65 -11.99 6.32
C TYR A 72 2.85 -12.26 7.60
N VAL A 73 1.70 -11.62 7.74
CA VAL A 73 0.91 -11.73 8.96
C VAL A 73 -0.49 -12.28 8.73
N GLU A 74 -1.11 -12.72 9.81
CA GLU A 74 -2.51 -13.12 9.87
C GLU A 74 -3.16 -12.60 11.17
N LEU A 75 -4.46 -12.31 11.11
CA LEU A 75 -5.16 -11.47 12.09
C LEU A 75 -6.31 -12.15 12.85
N ASP A 76 -6.48 -13.46 12.77
CA ASP A 76 -7.35 -14.30 13.60
C ASP A 76 -6.48 -15.33 14.33
N THR A 77 -5.86 -14.89 15.43
CA THR A 77 -4.80 -15.64 16.12
C THR A 77 -5.35 -16.76 17.00
N THR A 78 -5.76 -16.42 18.22
CA THR A 78 -6.65 -17.23 19.08
C THR A 78 -8.08 -16.66 19.06
N GLY A 79 -8.28 -15.65 18.21
CA GLY A 79 -9.50 -14.96 17.91
C GLY A 79 -9.20 -13.75 17.02
N ASN A 80 -10.24 -13.17 16.43
CA ASN A 80 -10.12 -11.98 15.58
C ASN A 80 -9.38 -10.86 16.31
N SER A 81 -8.28 -10.42 15.72
CA SER A 81 -7.30 -9.48 16.27
C SER A 81 -7.07 -8.32 15.30
N TRP A 82 -6.06 -7.49 15.57
CA TRP A 82 -5.75 -6.32 14.77
C TRP A 82 -4.28 -5.89 14.85
N ILE A 83 -3.85 -5.12 13.85
CA ILE A 83 -2.60 -4.36 13.86
C ILE A 83 -2.85 -2.89 13.50
N SER A 84 -2.01 -2.00 14.00
CA SER A 84 -2.07 -0.58 13.64
C SER A 84 -0.70 0.11 13.66
N GLN A 85 -0.56 1.14 12.84
CA GLN A 85 0.56 2.07 12.85
C GLN A 85 0.02 3.51 12.76
N THR A 86 0.54 4.41 13.58
CA THR A 86 0.24 5.84 13.49
C THR A 86 1.28 6.50 12.61
N LEU A 87 0.82 7.19 11.56
CA LEU A 87 1.63 7.83 10.55
C LEU A 87 1.59 9.35 10.70
N ALA A 88 2.71 10.00 10.42
CA ALA A 88 2.72 11.46 10.22
C ALA A 88 2.14 11.77 8.84
N THR A 89 1.08 12.59 8.80
CA THR A 89 0.35 12.94 7.58
C THR A 89 0.21 14.45 7.46
N GLU A 90 -0.20 14.93 6.29
CA GLU A 90 -0.50 16.35 6.06
C GLU A 90 -2.01 16.54 5.85
N VAL A 91 -2.61 17.47 6.59
CA VAL A 91 -4.05 17.77 6.46
C VAL A 91 -4.34 18.27 5.04
N GLY A 92 -5.30 17.64 4.37
CA GLY A 92 -5.68 17.98 2.99
C GLY A 92 -4.81 17.31 1.91
N GLN A 93 -3.80 16.52 2.29
CA GLN A 93 -3.02 15.71 1.36
C GLN A 93 -3.73 14.37 1.09
N TRP A 94 -3.71 13.94 -0.17
CA TRP A 94 -4.14 12.61 -0.57
C TRP A 94 -3.00 11.61 -0.38
N TYR A 95 -3.33 10.40 0.05
CA TYR A 95 -2.41 9.29 0.20
C TYR A 95 -2.93 8.07 -0.55
N THR A 96 -2.04 7.33 -1.19
CA THR A 96 -2.36 6.02 -1.75
C THR A 96 -2.07 4.97 -0.69
N VAL A 97 -3.10 4.20 -0.32
CA VAL A 97 -2.98 3.04 0.58
C VAL A 97 -3.11 1.78 -0.27
N SER A 98 -2.16 0.86 -0.16
CA SER A 98 -2.20 -0.44 -0.81
C SER A 98 -1.74 -1.55 0.10
N PHE A 99 -2.18 -2.78 -0.19
CA PHE A 99 -1.76 -4.00 0.52
C PHE A 99 -2.08 -5.24 -0.31
N ALA A 100 -1.37 -6.33 -0.03
CA ALA A 100 -1.67 -7.66 -0.55
C ALA A 100 -2.38 -8.49 0.52
N TYR A 101 -3.41 -9.24 0.12
CA TYR A 101 -4.15 -10.13 1.01
C TYR A 101 -4.56 -11.41 0.31
N SER A 102 -4.74 -12.49 1.08
CA SER A 102 -5.13 -13.79 0.55
C SER A 102 -5.99 -14.55 1.56
N ASN A 103 -7.00 -15.26 1.07
CA ASN A 103 -7.68 -16.25 1.88
C ASN A 103 -6.72 -17.39 2.20
N ARG A 104 -6.69 -17.82 3.46
CA ARG A 104 -5.92 -18.97 3.90
C ARG A 104 -6.38 -20.21 3.14
N LYS A 105 -5.40 -20.96 2.62
CA LYS A 105 -5.66 -22.18 1.86
C LYS A 105 -6.47 -23.19 2.68
N GLY A 106 -7.46 -23.82 2.07
CA GLY A 106 -8.27 -24.84 2.72
C GLY A 106 -9.23 -24.32 3.81
N VAL A 107 -9.34 -23.01 4.01
CA VAL A 107 -10.23 -22.39 5.00
C VAL A 107 -11.43 -21.75 4.29
N ALA A 108 -12.60 -21.80 4.92
CA ALA A 108 -13.83 -21.23 4.38
C ALA A 108 -13.66 -19.71 4.13
N ALA A 109 -14.25 -19.20 3.05
CA ALA A 109 -14.13 -17.77 2.70
C ALA A 109 -14.65 -16.86 3.83
N ASP A 110 -15.68 -17.29 4.56
CA ASP A 110 -16.27 -16.53 5.67
C ASP A 110 -15.33 -16.36 6.89
N SER A 111 -14.28 -17.18 7.05
CA SER A 111 -13.27 -16.98 8.10
C SER A 111 -12.21 -15.93 7.73
N ASN A 112 -12.19 -15.46 6.48
CA ASN A 112 -11.10 -14.64 5.95
C ASN A 112 -11.45 -13.14 5.82
N GLY A 113 -12.52 -12.67 6.47
CA GLY A 113 -12.93 -11.26 6.41
C GLY A 113 -11.81 -10.31 6.90
N LEU A 114 -11.51 -9.28 6.11
CA LEU A 114 -10.50 -8.26 6.41
C LEU A 114 -11.11 -6.87 6.31
N LYS A 115 -10.91 -6.06 7.36
CA LYS A 115 -11.24 -4.63 7.36
C LYS A 115 -9.99 -3.79 7.57
N TRP A 116 -10.04 -2.58 7.04
CA TRP A 116 -8.98 -1.60 7.22
C TRP A 116 -9.54 -0.19 7.43
N SER A 117 -8.75 0.68 8.04
CA SER A 117 -9.08 2.10 8.19
C SER A 117 -7.84 2.98 8.11
N PHE A 118 -8.03 4.21 7.63
CA PHE A 118 -7.05 5.29 7.63
C PHE A 118 -7.70 6.54 8.21
N GLY A 119 -7.45 6.79 9.50
CA GLY A 119 -8.17 7.83 10.26
C GLY A 119 -9.65 7.50 10.34
N ASP A 120 -10.49 8.43 9.90
CA ASP A 120 -11.96 8.29 9.92
C ASP A 120 -12.52 7.45 8.75
N THR A 121 -11.70 7.20 7.71
CA THR A 121 -12.08 6.34 6.58
C THR A 121 -11.91 4.88 6.95
N ALA A 122 -12.94 4.05 6.77
CA ALA A 122 -12.88 2.62 7.01
C ALA A 122 -13.65 1.83 5.96
N GLU A 123 -13.05 0.75 5.47
CA GLU A 123 -13.62 -0.11 4.42
C GLU A 123 -13.42 -1.60 4.74
N VAL A 124 -14.17 -2.44 4.03
CA VAL A 124 -14.01 -3.89 4.03
C VAL A 124 -13.29 -4.24 2.75
N ALA A 125 -12.22 -5.05 2.84
CA ALA A 125 -11.59 -5.59 1.63
C ALA A 125 -12.56 -6.54 0.91
N ASP A 126 -12.49 -6.59 -0.42
CA ASP A 126 -13.36 -7.44 -1.20
C ASP A 126 -13.20 -8.92 -0.79
N GLY A 127 -14.33 -9.63 -0.73
CA GLY A 127 -14.31 -11.07 -0.46
C GLY A 127 -13.61 -11.83 -1.57
N LEU A 128 -12.60 -12.63 -1.23
CA LEU A 128 -11.92 -13.51 -2.19
C LEU A 128 -12.61 -14.88 -2.24
N ALA A 129 -12.43 -15.58 -3.36
CA ALA A 129 -12.92 -16.95 -3.50
C ALA A 129 -12.18 -17.93 -2.56
N PHE A 130 -12.75 -19.13 -2.38
CA PHE A 130 -12.09 -20.21 -1.64
C PHE A 130 -10.74 -20.57 -2.28
N ASN A 131 -9.67 -20.60 -1.48
CA ASN A 131 -8.33 -20.91 -1.94
C ASN A 131 -8.03 -22.41 -1.82
N ASN A 132 -8.01 -23.11 -2.95
CA ASN A 132 -7.67 -24.53 -3.03
C ASN A 132 -6.29 -24.80 -3.68
N SER A 133 -5.41 -23.79 -3.73
CA SER A 133 -4.15 -23.89 -4.49
C SER A 133 -3.00 -24.58 -3.74
N GLY A 134 -3.17 -24.86 -2.45
CA GLY A 134 -2.09 -25.37 -1.58
C GLY A 134 -1.07 -24.31 -1.15
N ASN A 135 -1.19 -23.08 -1.63
CA ASN A 135 -0.37 -21.91 -1.26
C ASN A 135 -1.26 -20.66 -1.09
N ASN A 136 -0.68 -19.50 -0.75
CA ASN A 136 -1.36 -18.21 -0.83
C ASN A 136 -1.70 -17.89 -2.29
N GLN A 137 -2.91 -17.37 -2.53
CA GLN A 137 -3.33 -16.75 -3.79
C GLN A 137 -3.56 -15.27 -3.53
N TRP A 138 -2.51 -14.48 -3.69
CA TRP A 138 -2.54 -13.07 -3.34
C TRP A 138 -3.41 -12.26 -4.31
N SER A 139 -4.21 -11.38 -3.73
CA SER A 139 -4.86 -10.26 -4.41
C SER A 139 -4.33 -8.96 -3.84
N THR A 140 -4.37 -7.88 -4.62
CA THR A 140 -3.91 -6.56 -4.19
C THR A 140 -5.08 -5.59 -4.10
N PHE A 141 -5.05 -4.76 -3.08
CA PHE A 141 -5.95 -3.62 -2.91
C PHE A 141 -5.15 -2.33 -3.07
N SER A 142 -5.76 -1.30 -3.65
CA SER A 142 -5.19 0.04 -3.72
C SER A 142 -6.31 1.08 -3.82
N THR A 143 -6.23 2.13 -2.99
CA THR A 143 -7.15 3.26 -3.03
C THR A 143 -6.45 4.54 -2.60
N THR A 144 -7.07 5.69 -2.90
CA THR A 144 -6.62 6.98 -2.39
C THR A 144 -7.53 7.47 -1.28
N VAL A 145 -6.93 8.02 -0.22
CA VAL A 145 -7.62 8.57 0.95
C VAL A 145 -7.13 9.97 1.24
N LEU A 146 -8.02 10.83 1.71
CA LEU A 146 -7.68 12.18 2.13
C LEU A 146 -7.34 12.19 3.62
N ALA A 147 -6.15 12.68 3.99
CA ALA A 147 -5.82 12.87 5.39
C ALA A 147 -6.52 14.12 5.96
N THR A 148 -7.28 13.94 7.03
CA THR A 148 -7.99 15.02 7.75
C THR A 148 -7.23 15.51 8.98
N SER A 149 -6.14 14.83 9.35
CA SER A 149 -5.30 15.08 10.52
C SER A 149 -3.82 15.11 10.14
N ALA A 150 -3.00 15.79 10.93
CA ALA A 150 -1.53 15.77 10.81
C ALA A 150 -0.92 14.44 11.32
N SER A 151 -1.73 13.62 11.98
CA SER A 151 -1.36 12.28 12.43
C SER A 151 -2.54 11.35 12.23
N THR A 152 -2.33 10.28 11.46
CA THR A 152 -3.39 9.37 11.04
C THR A 152 -3.05 7.93 11.40
N THR A 153 -3.99 7.22 12.01
CA THR A 153 -3.82 5.79 12.31
C THR A 153 -4.29 4.96 11.13
N LEU A 154 -3.38 4.12 10.60
CA LEU A 154 -3.71 3.00 9.74
C LEU A 154 -3.96 1.77 10.61
N LYS A 155 -5.10 1.10 10.45
CA LYS A 155 -5.45 -0.11 11.21
C LYS A 155 -6.02 -1.18 10.29
N PHE A 156 -5.68 -2.44 10.56
CA PHE A 156 -6.24 -3.63 9.93
C PHE A 156 -6.79 -4.57 11.00
N TRP A 157 -7.91 -5.23 10.75
CA TRP A 157 -8.48 -6.21 11.67
C TRP A 157 -9.29 -7.28 10.96
N ALA A 158 -9.29 -8.49 11.54
CA ALA A 158 -10.08 -9.60 11.05
C ALA A 158 -11.56 -9.43 11.41
N THR A 159 -12.44 -9.83 10.51
CA THR A 159 -13.90 -9.83 10.70
C THR A 159 -14.57 -11.11 10.24
N GLY A 160 -13.79 -12.14 9.92
CA GLY A 160 -14.34 -13.45 9.60
C GLY A 160 -14.89 -14.18 10.83
N THR A 161 -15.30 -15.43 10.64
CA THR A 161 -15.45 -16.38 11.75
C THR A 161 -14.20 -16.37 12.61
N SER A 162 -14.35 -16.18 13.92
CA SER A 162 -13.23 -16.19 14.87
C SER A 162 -12.89 -17.64 15.23
N ASP A 163 -12.09 -18.30 14.39
CA ASP A 163 -11.78 -19.73 14.48
C ASP A 163 -10.27 -20.03 14.49
N SER A 164 -9.43 -19.01 14.72
CA SER A 164 -7.97 -19.06 14.69
C SER A 164 -7.38 -19.26 13.28
N LEU A 165 -8.17 -18.98 12.24
CA LEU A 165 -7.79 -19.23 10.84
C LEU A 165 -8.26 -18.07 9.93
N GLY A 166 -7.49 -17.00 9.86
CA GLY A 166 -7.85 -15.81 9.08
C GLY A 166 -7.04 -15.57 7.82
N THR A 167 -7.30 -14.40 7.22
CA THR A 167 -6.66 -13.94 5.99
C THR A 167 -5.18 -13.59 6.21
N SER A 168 -4.35 -13.96 5.23
CA SER A 168 -2.96 -13.52 5.14
C SER A 168 -2.89 -12.07 4.63
N LEU A 169 -2.05 -11.23 5.23
CA LEU A 169 -1.83 -9.82 4.90
C LEU A 169 -0.33 -9.54 4.74
N ASP A 170 0.03 -8.80 3.70
CA ASP A 170 1.42 -8.48 3.36
C ASP A 170 1.55 -7.19 2.51
N ASN A 171 2.78 -6.70 2.36
CA ASN A 171 3.18 -5.62 1.45
C ASN A 171 2.29 -4.36 1.56
N ILE A 172 2.10 -3.88 2.78
CA ILE A 172 1.32 -2.68 3.06
C ILE A 172 2.15 -1.45 2.70
N SER A 173 1.56 -0.52 1.97
CA SER A 173 2.17 0.74 1.59
C SER A 173 1.23 1.93 1.81
N VAL A 174 1.79 3.02 2.31
CA VAL A 174 1.14 4.33 2.33
C VAL A 174 2.11 5.34 1.75
N THR A 175 1.76 5.95 0.63
CA THR A 175 2.60 6.98 0.00
C THR A 175 1.77 8.24 -0.23
N ALA A 176 2.41 9.41 -0.16
CA ALA A 176 1.74 10.64 -0.57
C ALA A 176 1.32 10.49 -2.03
N ALA A 177 0.02 10.61 -2.31
CA ALA A 177 -0.48 10.57 -3.66
C ALA A 177 0.04 11.82 -4.37
N VAL A 178 0.91 11.63 -5.34
CA VAL A 178 1.40 12.71 -6.18
C VAL A 178 0.21 13.13 -7.03
N PRO A 179 -0.28 14.38 -6.92
CA PRO A 179 -1.30 14.85 -7.84
C PRO A 179 -0.78 14.63 -9.27
N GLU A 180 -1.65 14.28 -10.21
CA GLU A 180 -1.27 14.29 -11.63
C GLU A 180 -1.78 15.56 -12.37
N PRO A 181 -1.49 16.83 -11.99
CA PRO A 181 -2.17 17.96 -12.60
C PRO A 181 -1.30 18.79 -13.56
N GLU A 182 -0.05 18.39 -13.86
CA GLU A 182 0.83 19.22 -14.70
C GLU A 182 1.52 18.48 -15.84
N THR A 183 1.67 17.15 -15.77
CA THR A 183 2.34 16.40 -16.85
C THR A 183 1.60 16.53 -18.17
N TYR A 184 0.27 16.43 -18.17
CA TYR A 184 -0.53 16.62 -19.39
C TYR A 184 -0.56 18.08 -19.82
N ALA A 185 -0.65 19.04 -18.90
CA ALA A 185 -0.64 20.46 -19.23
C ALA A 185 0.71 20.89 -19.84
N LEU A 186 1.83 20.41 -19.28
CA LEU A 186 3.19 20.63 -19.77
C LEU A 186 3.45 19.86 -21.07
N MET A 187 2.93 18.64 -21.20
CA MET A 187 2.98 17.89 -22.46
C MET A 187 2.22 18.63 -23.56
N LEU A 188 1.00 19.10 -23.30
CA LEU A 188 0.20 19.87 -24.24
C LEU A 188 0.85 21.21 -24.56
N ALA A 189 1.41 21.91 -23.57
CA ALA A 189 2.17 23.13 -23.77
C ALA A 189 3.43 22.89 -24.62
N GLY A 190 4.15 21.79 -24.38
CA GLY A 190 5.31 21.36 -25.17
C GLY A 190 4.93 21.05 -26.61
N LEU A 191 3.86 20.28 -26.83
CA LEU A 191 3.34 19.97 -28.16
C LEU A 191 2.87 21.24 -28.90
N ALA A 192 2.20 22.16 -28.21
CA ALA A 192 1.78 23.44 -28.77
C ALA A 192 3.01 24.29 -29.20
N ALA A 193 4.06 24.33 -28.39
CA ALA A 193 5.30 25.01 -28.72
C ALA A 193 5.97 24.42 -29.96
N VAL A 194 6.08 23.09 -30.05
CA VAL A 194 6.63 22.38 -31.23
C VAL A 194 5.79 22.67 -32.49
N GLY A 195 4.46 22.64 -32.37
CA GLY A 195 3.55 22.96 -33.47
C GLY A 195 3.71 24.39 -33.99
N MET A 196 3.84 25.37 -33.09
CA MET A 196 4.10 26.77 -33.45
C MET A 196 5.46 26.94 -34.15
N MET A 197 6.50 26.26 -33.69
CA MET A 197 7.81 26.29 -34.33
C MET A 197 7.79 25.67 -35.74
N ALA A 198 7.10 24.55 -35.92
CA ALA A 198 6.94 23.89 -37.22
C ALA A 198 6.18 24.78 -38.22
N ARG A 199 5.13 25.48 -37.77
CA ARG A 199 4.37 26.44 -38.61
C ARG A 199 5.24 27.60 -39.06
N ARG A 200 6.06 28.17 -38.17
CA ARG A 200 6.97 29.28 -38.50
C ARG A 200 8.03 28.89 -39.53
N ARG A 201 8.52 27.64 -39.50
CA ARG A 201 9.47 27.11 -40.49
C ARG A 201 8.87 26.92 -41.89
N LYS A 202 7.55 26.73 -42.00
CA LYS A 202 6.87 26.63 -43.32
C LYS A 202 6.53 27.98 -43.94
N GLN A 203 6.53 29.06 -43.14
CA GLN A 203 6.15 30.41 -43.58
C GLN A 203 7.36 31.32 -43.87
N ALA A 204 8.57 30.84 -43.61
CA ALA A 204 9.84 31.47 -43.98
C ALA A 204 10.44 30.72 -45.18
#